data_AF-A0A6A6DGV5-F1
#
_entry.id   AF-A0A6A6DGV5-F1
#
_cell.length_a   1.000
_cell.length_b   1.000
_cell.length_c   1.000
_cell.angle_alpha   90.00
_cell.angle_beta   90.00
_cell.angle_gamma   90.00
#
_symmetry.space_group_name_H-M   'P 1'
#
loop_
_entity.id
_entity.type
_entity.pdbx_description
1 polymer ?
#
loop_
_entity_poly.entity_id
_entity_poly.type
_entity_poly.pdbx_seq_one_letter_code
_entity_poly.pdbx_strand_id
1 'polypeptide(L)'
;MRQEFPAHPIWADPVFVRADYLAFAKDVELSLLDVEEPEEHLAPGSRARGHDWGAETRERLNSIELRLGDLLEGRISLTLHPTRRTTTASGSTTPASAATAARSFHSALASLSSAAAPSPSLSPPPPPYVLSRAITTVPQLWREWTTGLVGGPSVQGLEDMYGPRWRQKHSEQVLYGRRKIIIDEIWRRQAKGISTGAAVGEVELIRQRGQLSLYQLYQLLNRQKKCTL
;
A
#
# COMPACT_ATOMS: atom_id res chain seq x y z
N MET A 1 -13.48 -4.84 -34.35
CA MET A 1 -14.82 -5.25 -33.87
C MET A 1 -15.93 -5.10 -34.92
N ARG A 2 -16.41 -3.90 -35.29
CA ARG A 2 -17.49 -3.77 -36.32
C ARG A 2 -17.04 -4.21 -37.72
N GLN A 3 -15.79 -3.88 -38.11
CA GLN A 3 -15.20 -4.33 -39.37
C GLN A 3 -14.92 -5.86 -39.40
N GLU A 4 -14.64 -6.46 -38.23
CA GLU A 4 -14.34 -7.90 -38.12
C GLU A 4 -15.60 -8.77 -38.07
N PHE A 5 -16.71 -8.24 -37.55
CA PHE A 5 -17.99 -8.95 -37.43
C PHE A 5 -19.18 -8.06 -37.83
N PRO A 6 -19.33 -7.75 -39.14
CA PRO A 6 -20.34 -6.81 -39.62
C PRO A 6 -21.78 -7.33 -39.47
N ALA A 7 -21.99 -8.66 -39.49
CA ALA A 7 -23.30 -9.29 -39.39
C ALA A 7 -23.75 -9.61 -37.94
N HIS A 8 -23.05 -9.09 -36.93
CA HIS A 8 -23.37 -9.41 -35.54
C HIS A 8 -24.68 -8.74 -35.08
N PRO A 9 -25.59 -9.45 -34.36
CA PRO A 9 -26.91 -8.94 -33.99
C PRO A 9 -26.89 -7.70 -33.08
N ILE A 10 -25.77 -7.44 -32.41
CA ILE A 10 -25.57 -6.22 -31.61
C ILE A 10 -25.68 -4.94 -32.45
N TRP A 11 -25.34 -5.01 -33.75
CA TRP A 11 -25.40 -3.86 -34.65
C TRP A 11 -26.80 -3.57 -35.19
N ALA A 12 -27.75 -4.49 -34.98
CA ALA A 12 -29.16 -4.31 -35.33
C ALA A 12 -29.96 -3.63 -34.22
N ASP A 13 -29.35 -3.38 -33.06
CA ASP A 13 -30.00 -2.66 -31.96
C ASP A 13 -30.17 -1.16 -32.33
N PRO A 14 -31.33 -0.55 -32.02
CA PRO A 14 -31.64 0.83 -32.39
C PRO A 14 -30.58 1.84 -31.98
N VAL A 15 -29.87 1.61 -30.87
CA VAL A 15 -28.80 2.50 -30.38
C VAL A 15 -27.68 2.67 -31.42
N PHE A 16 -27.34 1.60 -32.15
CA PHE A 16 -26.25 1.59 -33.12
C PHE A 16 -26.65 2.02 -34.54
N VAL A 17 -27.95 2.20 -34.78
CA VAL A 17 -28.53 2.64 -36.05
C VAL A 17 -28.87 4.14 -36.03
N ARG A 18 -28.87 4.77 -34.85
CA ARG A 18 -29.14 6.21 -34.71
C ARG A 18 -28.09 7.06 -35.43
N ALA A 19 -28.53 8.21 -35.92
CA ALA A 19 -27.70 9.16 -36.65
C ALA A 19 -26.52 9.71 -35.81
N ASP A 20 -26.72 9.88 -34.50
CA ASP A 20 -25.69 10.34 -33.56
C ASP A 20 -24.56 9.31 -33.39
N TYR A 21 -24.92 8.04 -33.22
CA TYR A 21 -23.94 6.95 -33.15
C TYR A 21 -23.17 6.79 -34.46
N LEU A 22 -23.84 6.90 -35.61
CA LEU A 22 -23.18 6.79 -36.91
C LEU A 22 -22.22 7.96 -37.19
N ALA A 23 -22.56 9.17 -36.75
CA ALA A 23 -21.67 10.33 -36.84
C ALA A 23 -20.42 10.12 -35.99
N PHE A 24 -20.59 9.68 -34.74
CA PHE A 24 -19.48 9.35 -33.85
C PHE A 24 -18.61 8.21 -34.39
N ALA A 25 -19.22 7.14 -34.92
CA ALA A 25 -18.48 6.01 -35.47
C ALA A 25 -17.61 6.43 -36.68
N LYS A 26 -18.11 7.33 -37.53
CA LYS A 26 -17.34 7.90 -38.65
C LYS A 26 -16.19 8.79 -38.17
N ASP A 27 -16.43 9.60 -37.14
CA ASP A 27 -15.41 10.49 -36.55
C ASP A 27 -14.24 9.70 -35.93
N VAL A 28 -14.55 8.60 -35.25
CA VAL A 28 -13.54 7.66 -34.71
C VAL A 28 -12.75 6.97 -35.82
N GLU A 29 -13.42 6.58 -36.92
CA GLU A 29 -12.77 5.95 -38.08
C GLU A 29 -11.85 6.92 -38.82
N LEU A 30 -12.26 8.18 -38.98
CA LEU A 30 -11.44 9.25 -39.54
C LEU A 30 -10.22 9.58 -38.65
N SER A 31 -10.41 9.63 -37.33
CA SER A 31 -9.31 9.87 -36.38
C SER A 31 -8.24 8.76 -36.38
N LEU A 32 -8.59 7.55 -36.82
CA LEU A 32 -7.65 6.45 -36.98
C LEU A 32 -6.89 6.49 -38.31
N LEU A 33 -7.40 7.23 -39.31
CA LEU A 33 -6.74 7.43 -40.60
C LEU A 33 -5.71 8.57 -40.57
N ASP A 34 -5.86 9.55 -39.67
CA ASP A 34 -4.93 10.68 -39.46
C ASP A 34 -3.68 10.32 -38.62
N VAL A 35 -3.44 9.04 -38.32
CA VAL A 35 -2.13 8.59 -37.80
C VAL A 35 -1.19 8.40 -39.00
N GLU A 36 -0.84 9.52 -39.62
CA GLU A 36 0.25 9.63 -40.57
C GLU A 36 1.57 9.37 -39.82
N GLU A 37 2.28 8.34 -40.27
CA GLU A 37 3.62 7.96 -39.81
C GLU A 37 4.57 9.16 -40.00
N PRO A 38 5.14 9.73 -38.92
CA PRO A 38 6.08 10.82 -39.13
C PRO A 38 7.40 10.23 -39.63
N GLU A 39 7.60 10.32 -40.94
CA GLU A 39 8.88 10.11 -41.60
C GLU A 39 10.00 10.87 -40.87
N GLU A 40 11.14 10.18 -40.79
CA GLU A 40 12.37 10.62 -40.17
C GLU A 40 12.90 11.91 -40.82
N HIS A 41 12.58 13.07 -40.24
CA HIS A 41 13.28 14.33 -40.54
C HIS A 41 14.28 14.66 -39.44
N LEU A 42 15.53 14.33 -39.72
CA LEU A 42 16.73 14.83 -39.05
C LEU A 42 16.73 16.37 -39.05
N ALA A 43 16.52 16.97 -37.87
CA ALA A 43 16.89 18.36 -37.60
C ALA A 43 17.78 18.42 -36.34
N PRO A 44 19.02 18.95 -36.43
CA PRO A 44 19.94 19.03 -35.32
C PRO A 44 19.69 20.31 -34.53
N GLY A 45 19.33 20.21 -33.26
CA GLY A 45 19.39 21.37 -32.36
C GLY A 45 18.35 21.45 -31.27
N SER A 46 18.46 20.60 -30.25
CA SER A 46 18.05 20.96 -28.87
C SER A 46 18.61 19.95 -27.87
N ARG A 47 19.93 19.81 -27.89
CA ARG A 47 20.70 19.18 -26.82
C ARG A 47 21.12 20.28 -25.85
N ALA A 48 20.34 20.50 -24.79
CA ALA A 48 20.80 20.99 -23.47
C ALA A 48 19.64 21.52 -22.61
N ARG A 49 18.84 20.63 -21.99
CA ARG A 49 18.15 20.94 -20.71
C ARG A 49 17.56 19.69 -20.06
N GLY A 50 18.39 18.74 -19.63
CA GLY A 50 17.89 17.50 -19.02
C GLY A 50 18.82 16.75 -18.06
N HIS A 51 20.00 17.28 -17.76
CA HIS A 51 20.99 16.55 -16.94
C HIS A 51 21.23 17.12 -15.54
N ASP A 52 20.70 18.30 -15.23
CA ASP A 52 21.04 18.99 -13.98
C ASP A 52 20.36 18.39 -12.74
N TRP A 53 19.08 18.00 -12.87
CA TRP A 53 18.29 17.42 -11.78
C TRP A 53 18.81 16.07 -11.27
N GLY A 54 19.50 15.32 -12.15
CA GLY A 54 20.09 14.03 -11.80
C GLY A 54 21.44 14.15 -11.08
N ALA A 55 22.18 15.23 -11.28
CA ALA A 55 23.46 15.46 -10.61
C ALA A 55 23.24 15.97 -9.19
N GLU A 56 22.35 16.96 -9.03
CA GLU A 56 22.03 17.54 -7.72
C GLU A 56 21.45 16.50 -6.75
N THR A 57 20.55 15.63 -7.22
CA THR A 57 19.98 14.57 -6.38
C THR A 57 21.03 13.56 -5.93
N ARG A 58 22.02 13.23 -6.78
CA ARG A 58 23.12 12.32 -6.45
C ARG A 58 24.10 12.94 -5.46
N GLU A 59 24.40 14.22 -5.62
CA GLU A 59 25.26 14.97 -4.70
C GLU A 59 24.61 15.10 -3.31
N ARG A 60 23.30 15.36 -3.26
CA ARG A 60 22.55 15.41 -2.00
C ARG A 60 22.56 14.07 -1.27
N LEU A 61 22.45 12.95 -1.99
CA LEU A 61 22.52 11.62 -1.38
C LEU A 61 23.93 11.31 -0.84
N ASN A 62 24.98 11.61 -1.61
CA ASN A 62 26.37 11.45 -1.15
C ASN A 62 26.67 12.30 0.09
N SER A 63 26.16 13.54 0.13
CA SER A 63 26.33 14.42 1.30
C SER A 63 25.64 13.88 2.55
N ILE A 64 24.47 13.24 2.41
CA ILE A 64 23.76 12.61 3.52
C ILE A 64 24.53 11.38 4.03
N GLU A 65 25.05 10.54 3.13
CA GLU A 65 25.88 9.39 3.52
C GLU A 65 27.12 9.78 4.32
N LEU A 66 27.85 10.81 3.88
CA LEU A 66 29.02 11.33 4.60
C LEU A 66 28.66 11.82 6.01
N ARG A 67 27.57 12.59 6.13
CA ARG A 67 27.10 13.10 7.45
C ARG A 67 26.65 11.98 8.38
N LEU A 68 26.08 10.90 7.86
CA LEU A 68 25.73 9.72 8.66
C LEU A 68 26.96 8.93 9.10
N GLY A 69 27.97 8.82 8.23
CA GLY A 69 29.27 8.23 8.58
C GLY A 69 29.93 9.01 9.72
N ASP A 70 30.02 10.34 9.61
CA ASP A 70 30.59 11.20 10.65
C ASP A 70 29.80 11.13 11.97
N LEU A 71 28.49 10.89 11.92
CA LEU A 71 27.67 10.70 13.12
C LEU A 71 27.94 9.34 13.79
N LEU A 72 28.03 8.26 13.02
CA LEU A 72 28.26 6.89 13.52
C LEU A 72 29.70 6.68 14.00
N GLU A 73 30.65 7.37 13.39
CA GLU A 73 32.07 7.36 13.76
C GLU A 73 32.39 8.34 14.90
N GLY A 74 31.38 9.03 15.44
CA GLY A 74 31.51 9.93 16.59
C GLY A 74 32.24 11.24 16.30
N ARG A 75 32.39 11.63 15.02
CA ARG A 75 32.99 12.90 14.60
C ARG A 75 32.05 14.09 14.78
N ILE A 76 30.76 13.83 14.97
CA ILE A 76 29.75 14.84 15.29
C ILE A 76 29.36 14.71 16.78
N SER A 77 29.56 15.79 17.54
CA SER A 77 29.10 15.87 18.92
C SER A 77 27.63 16.29 18.97
N LEU A 78 26.77 15.42 19.52
CA LEU A 78 25.37 15.73 19.77
C LEU A 78 25.14 16.00 21.27
N THR A 79 24.67 17.20 21.61
CA THR A 79 24.29 17.55 22.98
C THR A 79 22.78 17.39 23.16
N LEU A 80 22.37 16.32 23.86
CA LEU A 80 20.98 16.09 24.22
C LEU A 80 20.65 16.88 25.50
N HIS A 81 19.74 17.85 25.40
CA HIS A 81 19.20 18.55 26.56
C HIS A 81 17.89 17.87 27.01
N PRO A 82 17.82 17.28 28.21
CA PRO A 82 16.59 16.73 28.73
C PRO A 82 15.64 17.87 29.12
N THR A 83 14.55 18.05 28.37
CA THR A 83 13.47 18.95 28.80
C THR A 83 12.57 18.18 29.77
N ARG A 84 12.82 18.33 31.07
CA ARG A 84 11.93 17.80 32.11
C ARG A 84 10.63 18.63 32.10
N ARG A 85 9.54 18.06 31.57
CA ARG A 85 8.20 18.61 31.81
C ARG A 85 7.82 18.32 33.25
N THR A 86 8.04 19.31 34.12
CA THR A 86 7.58 19.31 35.50
C THR A 86 6.07 19.50 35.50
N THR A 87 5.31 18.42 35.59
CA THR A 87 3.91 18.48 36.00
C THR A 87 3.88 18.84 37.48
N THR A 88 3.65 20.12 37.77
CA THR A 88 3.32 20.66 39.09
C THR A 88 2.03 20.01 39.60
N ALA A 89 2.19 19.00 40.46
CA ALA A 89 1.14 18.59 41.37
C ALA A 89 1.10 19.61 42.53
N SER A 90 -0.02 20.31 42.66
CA SER A 90 -0.30 21.15 43.83
C SER A 90 -0.46 20.27 45.06
N GLY A 91 0.44 20.43 46.02
CA GLY A 91 0.29 19.90 47.36
C GLY A 91 -0.56 20.84 48.22
N SER A 92 -1.54 20.28 48.91
CA SER A 92 -2.09 20.84 50.14
C SER A 92 -1.67 19.93 51.31
N THR A 93 -0.80 20.49 52.13
CA THR A 93 -0.28 19.99 53.41
C THR A 93 -1.35 19.87 54.50
N THR A 94 -1.31 18.83 55.35
CA THR A 94 -1.23 18.88 56.84
C THR A 94 -1.36 17.46 57.48
N PRO A 95 -0.98 17.23 58.77
CA PRO A 95 0.07 16.26 59.09
C PRO A 95 -0.32 15.05 59.97
N ALA A 96 0.64 14.10 60.03
CA ALA A 96 1.06 13.19 61.10
C ALA A 96 0.08 12.70 62.18
N SER A 97 0.00 11.37 62.34
CA SER A 97 0.11 10.73 63.65
C SER A 97 0.64 9.30 63.56
N ALA A 98 1.47 8.94 64.52
CA ALA A 98 2.20 7.68 64.64
C ALA A 98 1.33 6.55 65.22
N ALA A 99 1.60 5.30 64.84
CA ALA A 99 1.55 4.15 65.76
C ALA A 99 2.17 2.89 65.13
N THR A 100 3.15 2.37 65.87
CA THR A 100 3.76 1.04 65.82
C THR A 100 2.73 -0.09 65.90
N ALA A 101 2.85 -1.11 65.05
CA ALA A 101 2.58 -2.49 65.44
C ALA A 101 3.19 -3.47 64.41
N ALA A 102 4.22 -4.18 64.86
CA ALA A 102 4.63 -5.45 64.29
C ALA A 102 3.47 -6.46 64.40
N ARG A 103 3.29 -7.33 63.40
CA ARG A 103 3.29 -8.79 63.60
C ARG A 103 2.95 -9.63 62.37
N SER A 104 3.76 -10.68 62.26
CA SER A 104 3.40 -12.07 61.94
C SER A 104 3.09 -12.46 60.50
N PHE A 105 4.06 -13.22 59.97
CA PHE A 105 3.88 -14.36 59.09
C PHE A 105 2.62 -15.17 59.43
N HIS A 106 1.84 -15.53 58.41
CA HIS A 106 1.35 -16.89 58.23
C HIS A 106 1.20 -17.18 56.73
N SER A 107 1.96 -18.19 56.31
CA SER A 107 1.73 -18.98 55.10
C SER A 107 0.33 -19.59 55.13
N ALA A 108 -0.37 -19.55 54.01
CA ALA A 108 -1.50 -20.43 53.76
C ALA A 108 -1.44 -20.91 52.29
N LEU A 109 -0.89 -22.11 52.15
CA LEU A 109 -0.98 -22.94 50.96
C LEU A 109 -2.37 -23.59 50.93
N ALA A 110 -3.14 -23.32 49.88
CA ALA A 110 -4.33 -24.08 49.49
C ALA A 110 -4.31 -24.11 47.95
N SER A 111 -3.69 -25.09 47.31
CA SER A 111 -4.10 -26.50 47.14
C SER A 111 -5.31 -26.68 46.21
N LEU A 112 -4.96 -27.09 44.98
CA LEU A 112 -5.60 -28.08 44.11
C LEU A 112 -6.75 -27.67 43.15
N SER A 113 -6.42 -27.91 41.87
CA SER A 113 -7.26 -28.50 40.83
C SER A 113 -8.45 -27.71 40.31
N SER A 114 -8.26 -27.15 39.12
CA SER A 114 -9.24 -27.38 38.06
C SER A 114 -8.53 -27.56 36.72
N ALA A 115 -8.57 -28.79 36.23
CA ALA A 115 -8.15 -29.14 34.88
C ALA A 115 -9.08 -28.43 33.88
N ALA A 116 -8.64 -27.28 33.37
CA ALA A 116 -9.31 -26.62 32.27
C ALA A 116 -8.91 -27.31 30.96
N ALA A 117 -9.87 -28.04 30.38
CA ALA A 117 -9.85 -28.49 29.00
C ALA A 117 -9.42 -27.35 28.04
N PRO A 118 -8.81 -27.66 26.88
CA PRO A 118 -8.49 -26.64 25.90
C PRO A 118 -9.78 -25.95 25.46
N SER A 119 -9.99 -24.73 25.95
CA SER A 119 -11.09 -23.89 25.50
C SER A 119 -10.88 -23.67 24.00
N PRO A 120 -11.89 -23.90 23.14
CA PRO A 120 -11.79 -23.47 21.75
C PRO A 120 -11.59 -21.96 21.81
N SER A 121 -10.49 -21.49 21.21
CA SER A 121 -10.15 -20.07 21.11
C SER A 121 -11.32 -19.31 20.46
N LEU A 122 -12.20 -18.75 21.29
CA LEU A 122 -13.32 -17.91 20.88
C LEU A 122 -12.76 -16.53 20.50
N SER A 123 -11.91 -16.48 19.46
CA SER A 123 -11.57 -15.22 18.80
C SER A 123 -12.90 -14.57 18.38
N PRO A 124 -13.16 -13.30 18.73
CA PRO A 124 -14.41 -12.65 18.38
C PRO A 124 -14.65 -12.74 16.86
N PRO A 125 -15.92 -12.78 16.41
CA PRO A 125 -16.22 -12.81 14.98
C PRO A 125 -15.55 -11.60 14.29
N PRO A 126 -15.01 -11.78 13.07
CA PRO A 126 -14.35 -10.70 12.37
C PRO A 126 -15.33 -9.55 12.11
N PRO A 127 -14.87 -8.28 12.21
CA PRO A 127 -15.71 -7.15 11.86
C PRO A 127 -16.11 -7.24 10.38
N PRO A 128 -17.32 -6.78 10.00
CA PRO A 128 -17.71 -6.72 8.60
C PRO A 128 -16.83 -5.72 7.88
N TYR A 129 -15.88 -6.21 7.08
CA TYR A 129 -14.96 -5.39 6.31
C TYR A 129 -15.17 -5.62 4.81
N VAL A 130 -15.16 -4.53 4.05
CA VAL A 130 -15.27 -4.53 2.59
C VAL A 130 -14.08 -3.77 2.03
N LEU A 131 -13.33 -4.40 1.14
CA LEU A 131 -12.19 -3.73 0.49
C LEU A 131 -12.68 -2.52 -0.31
N SER A 132 -11.99 -1.39 -0.19
CA SER A 132 -12.41 -0.16 -0.87
C SER A 132 -12.30 -0.29 -2.38
N ARG A 133 -13.41 -0.13 -3.10
CA ARG A 133 -13.44 -0.15 -4.58
C ARG A 133 -12.98 1.17 -5.21
N ALA A 134 -12.85 2.22 -4.41
CA ALA A 134 -12.41 3.54 -4.85
C ALA A 134 -10.88 3.64 -5.04
N ILE A 135 -10.12 2.64 -4.60
CA ILE A 135 -8.67 2.60 -4.76
C ILE A 135 -8.31 2.35 -6.22
N THR A 136 -7.59 3.29 -6.82
CA THR A 136 -7.15 3.23 -8.23
C THR A 136 -5.64 3.23 -8.40
N THR A 137 -4.88 3.51 -7.33
CA THR A 137 -3.41 3.63 -7.38
C THR A 137 -2.72 2.65 -6.44
N VAL A 138 -1.49 2.29 -6.75
CA VAL A 138 -0.69 1.36 -5.94
C VAL A 138 -0.37 1.94 -4.55
N PRO A 139 -0.04 3.24 -4.38
CA PRO A 139 0.18 3.81 -3.05
C PRO A 139 -1.05 3.78 -2.16
N GLN A 140 -2.25 4.01 -2.71
CA GLN A 140 -3.51 3.89 -1.97
C GLN A 140 -3.79 2.45 -1.55
N LEU A 141 -3.54 1.50 -2.46
CA LEU A 141 -3.65 0.07 -2.15
C LEU A 141 -2.70 -0.34 -1.03
N TRP A 142 -1.44 0.09 -1.11
CA TRP A 142 -0.44 -0.18 -0.08
C TRP A 142 -0.84 0.38 1.29
N ARG A 143 -1.42 1.58 1.32
CA ARG A 143 -1.92 2.21 2.55
C ARG A 143 -3.07 1.44 3.17
N GLU A 144 -4.08 1.07 2.39
CA GLU A 144 -5.19 0.21 2.87
C GLU A 144 -4.64 -1.11 3.43
N TRP A 145 -3.62 -1.66 2.77
CA TRP A 145 -3.05 -2.94 3.17
C TRP A 145 -2.30 -2.90 4.50
N THR A 146 -1.50 -1.86 4.72
CA THR A 146 -0.56 -1.79 5.85
C THR A 146 -1.09 -0.98 7.03
N THR A 147 -1.76 0.13 6.75
CA THR A 147 -2.28 1.07 7.76
C THR A 147 -3.79 1.00 7.92
N GLY A 148 -4.51 0.66 6.84
CA GLY A 148 -5.97 0.77 6.78
C GLY A 148 -6.44 2.10 6.21
N LEU A 149 -7.76 2.29 6.17
CA LEU A 149 -8.42 3.49 5.63
C LEU A 149 -9.35 4.11 6.67
N VAL A 150 -9.35 5.43 6.81
CA VAL A 150 -10.30 6.21 7.64
C VAL A 150 -10.40 5.66 9.07
N GLY A 151 -9.27 5.27 9.68
CA GLY A 151 -9.24 4.69 11.03
C GLY A 151 -9.76 3.25 11.14
N GLY A 152 -10.12 2.62 10.02
CA GLY A 152 -10.43 1.19 9.95
C GLY A 152 -9.18 0.32 10.02
N PRO A 153 -9.34 -1.00 10.22
CA PRO A 153 -8.22 -1.93 10.30
C PRO A 153 -7.46 -2.02 8.97
N SER A 154 -6.18 -2.39 9.05
CA SER A 154 -5.39 -2.74 7.88
C SER A 154 -5.78 -4.12 7.35
N VAL A 155 -5.69 -4.32 6.03
CA VAL A 155 -6.00 -5.63 5.42
C VAL A 155 -5.04 -6.70 5.93
N GLN A 156 -3.77 -6.34 6.14
CA GLN A 156 -2.79 -7.23 6.74
C GLN A 156 -3.21 -7.65 8.16
N GLY A 157 -3.60 -6.69 9.02
CA GLY A 157 -4.05 -7.02 10.38
C GLY A 157 -5.30 -7.89 10.40
N LEU A 158 -6.20 -7.73 9.42
CA LEU A 158 -7.37 -8.61 9.26
C LEU A 158 -6.97 -10.04 8.88
N GLU A 159 -6.04 -10.21 7.94
CA GLU A 159 -5.55 -11.53 7.55
C GLU A 159 -4.77 -12.19 8.71
N ASP A 160 -3.96 -11.45 9.46
CA ASP A 160 -3.19 -11.97 10.58
C ASP A 160 -4.10 -12.44 11.74
N MET A 161 -5.15 -11.68 12.04
CA MET A 161 -6.04 -11.96 13.18
C MET A 161 -7.16 -12.96 12.85
N TYR A 162 -7.66 -12.97 11.62
CA TYR A 162 -8.84 -13.74 11.24
C TYR A 162 -8.64 -14.69 10.06
N GLY A 163 -7.51 -14.60 9.35
CA GLY A 163 -7.24 -15.36 8.13
C GLY A 163 -8.36 -15.18 7.10
N PRO A 164 -8.73 -16.23 6.34
CA PRO A 164 -9.80 -16.14 5.34
C PRO A 164 -11.18 -15.76 5.89
N ARG A 165 -11.41 -15.85 7.22
CA ARG A 165 -12.76 -15.67 7.82
C ARG A 165 -13.30 -14.25 7.70
N TRP A 166 -12.46 -13.22 7.56
CA TRP A 166 -12.92 -11.84 7.39
C TRP A 166 -13.45 -11.57 5.97
N ARG A 167 -13.11 -12.43 5.00
CA ARG A 167 -13.45 -12.31 3.57
C ARG A 167 -14.31 -13.47 3.08
N GLN A 168 -15.48 -13.66 3.70
CA GLN A 168 -16.38 -14.76 3.34
C GLN A 168 -17.07 -14.57 1.98
N LYS A 169 -17.33 -13.32 1.58
CA LYS A 169 -17.96 -13.01 0.29
C LYS A 169 -16.99 -13.32 -0.85
N HIS A 170 -17.45 -14.05 -1.86
CA HIS A 170 -16.64 -14.41 -3.02
C HIS A 170 -16.00 -13.18 -3.71
N SER A 171 -16.74 -12.07 -3.81
CA SER A 171 -16.22 -10.81 -4.36
C SER A 171 -15.00 -10.28 -3.59
N GLU A 172 -14.99 -10.40 -2.26
CA GLU A 172 -13.85 -9.98 -1.44
C GLU A 172 -12.68 -10.94 -1.59
N GLN A 173 -12.92 -12.25 -1.69
CA GLN A 173 -11.87 -13.24 -1.92
C GLN A 173 -11.14 -12.99 -3.24
N VAL A 174 -11.90 -12.75 -4.31
CA VAL A 174 -11.36 -12.46 -5.64
C VAL A 174 -10.58 -11.15 -5.63
N LEU A 175 -11.13 -10.08 -5.04
CA LEU A 175 -10.43 -8.80 -5.02
C LEU A 175 -9.18 -8.84 -4.14
N TYR A 176 -9.25 -9.50 -2.98
CA TYR A 176 -8.11 -9.75 -2.11
C TYR A 176 -7.00 -10.48 -2.87
N GLY A 177 -7.32 -11.60 -3.54
CA GLY A 177 -6.32 -12.37 -4.29
C GLY A 177 -5.65 -11.55 -5.39
N ARG A 178 -6.42 -10.76 -6.15
CA ARG A 178 -5.88 -9.85 -7.18
C ARG A 178 -4.95 -8.80 -6.59
N ARG A 179 -5.38 -8.15 -5.51
CA ARG A 179 -4.59 -7.13 -4.80
C ARG A 179 -3.33 -7.72 -4.17
N LYS A 180 -3.43 -8.92 -3.60
CA LYS A 180 -2.30 -9.62 -2.98
C LYS A 180 -1.16 -9.84 -3.96
N ILE A 181 -1.44 -10.14 -5.24
CA ILE A 181 -0.37 -10.27 -6.25
C ILE A 181 0.46 -8.99 -6.41
N ILE A 182 -0.17 -7.82 -6.34
CA ILE A 182 0.50 -6.51 -6.42
C ILE A 182 1.30 -6.27 -5.14
N ILE A 183 0.73 -6.56 -3.97
CA ILE A 183 1.40 -6.44 -2.68
C ILE A 183 2.62 -7.37 -2.60
N ASP A 184 2.47 -8.62 -3.03
CA ASP A 184 3.56 -9.60 -3.07
C ASP A 184 4.71 -9.14 -3.97
N GLU A 185 4.41 -8.43 -5.08
CA GLU A 185 5.43 -7.84 -5.94
C GLU A 185 6.20 -6.71 -5.22
N ILE A 186 5.52 -5.89 -4.42
CA ILE A 186 6.15 -4.85 -3.59
C ILE A 186 7.05 -5.50 -2.53
N TRP A 187 6.58 -6.54 -1.84
CA TRP A 187 7.42 -7.30 -0.90
C TRP A 187 8.60 -7.98 -1.58
N ARG A 188 8.42 -8.54 -2.78
CA ARG A 188 9.50 -9.15 -3.58
C ARG A 188 10.60 -8.13 -3.93
N ARG A 189 10.25 -6.86 -4.13
CA ARG A 189 11.22 -5.78 -4.34
C ARG A 189 11.93 -5.40 -3.05
N GLN A 190 11.20 -5.32 -1.93
CA GLN A 190 11.80 -5.08 -0.62
C GLN A 190 12.80 -6.17 -0.21
N ALA A 191 12.48 -7.43 -0.50
CA ALA A 191 13.39 -8.56 -0.27
C ALA A 191 14.70 -8.46 -1.09
N LYS A 192 14.74 -7.63 -2.14
CA LYS A 192 15.94 -7.32 -2.93
C LYS A 192 16.69 -6.08 -2.42
N GLY A 193 16.32 -5.54 -1.26
CA GLY A 193 16.94 -4.36 -0.65
C GLY A 193 16.36 -3.02 -1.11
N ILE A 194 15.29 -3.01 -1.93
CA ILE A 194 14.63 -1.77 -2.35
C ILE A 194 13.80 -1.24 -1.16
N SER A 195 13.95 0.04 -0.82
CA SER A 195 13.16 0.63 0.27
C SER A 195 11.65 0.56 -0.02
N THR A 196 10.81 0.50 1.02
CA THR A 196 9.35 0.35 0.86
C THR A 196 8.76 1.42 -0.06
N GLY A 197 9.12 2.69 0.14
CA GLY A 197 8.65 3.80 -0.69
C GLY A 197 9.07 3.67 -2.15
N ALA A 198 10.33 3.29 -2.40
CA ALA A 198 10.83 3.06 -3.76
C ALA A 198 10.12 1.86 -4.41
N ALA A 199 9.94 0.74 -3.70
CA ALA A 199 9.26 -0.44 -4.22
C ALA A 199 7.80 -0.14 -4.61
N VAL A 200 7.07 0.61 -3.79
CA VAL A 200 5.71 1.09 -4.10
C VAL A 200 5.74 2.01 -5.33
N GLY A 201 6.68 2.96 -5.36
CA GLY A 201 6.85 3.92 -6.45
C GLY A 201 7.16 3.25 -7.79
N GLU A 202 8.04 2.25 -7.82
CA GLU A 202 8.38 1.53 -9.05
C GLU A 202 7.21 0.71 -9.59
N VAL A 203 6.43 0.07 -8.72
CA VAL A 203 5.24 -0.69 -9.14
C VAL A 203 4.15 0.26 -9.66
N GLU A 204 3.99 1.43 -9.03
CA GLU A 204 3.12 2.50 -9.55
C GLU A 204 3.63 3.05 -10.89
N LEU A 205 4.94 3.18 -11.08
CA LEU A 205 5.53 3.65 -12.33
C LEU A 205 5.24 2.69 -13.49
N ILE A 206 5.27 1.38 -13.25
CA ILE A 206 4.83 0.38 -14.25
C ILE A 206 3.38 0.62 -14.64
N ARG A 207 2.51 0.84 -13.64
CA ARG A 207 1.10 1.13 -13.86
C ARG A 207 0.91 2.39 -14.70
N GLN A 208 1.59 3.48 -14.36
CA GLN A 208 1.47 4.77 -15.03
C GLN A 208 2.02 4.74 -16.47
N ARG A 209 3.21 4.17 -16.68
CA ARG A 209 3.81 4.07 -18.01
C ARG A 209 2.97 3.24 -18.97
N GLY A 210 2.36 2.17 -18.47
CA GLY A 210 1.46 1.33 -19.26
C GLY A 210 0.01 1.83 -19.29
N GLN A 211 -0.31 2.97 -18.66
CA GLN A 211 -1.69 3.47 -18.51
C GLN A 211 -2.67 2.39 -17.98
N LEU A 212 -2.19 1.57 -17.05
CA LEU A 212 -2.91 0.39 -16.57
C LEU A 212 -3.85 0.75 -15.41
N SER A 213 -5.03 0.14 -15.40
CA SER A 213 -5.80 -0.03 -14.17
C SER A 213 -5.09 -0.98 -13.21
N LEU A 214 -5.44 -0.97 -11.92
CA LEU A 214 -4.93 -1.98 -10.97
C LEU A 214 -5.24 -3.40 -11.40
N TYR A 215 -6.38 -3.62 -12.06
CA TYR A 215 -6.73 -4.93 -12.59
C TYR A 215 -5.79 -5.37 -13.72
N GLN A 216 -5.50 -4.48 -14.67
CA GLN A 216 -4.54 -4.76 -15.74
C GLN A 216 -3.12 -4.94 -15.20
N LEU A 217 -2.70 -4.15 -14.20
CA LEU A 217 -1.43 -4.34 -13.52
C LEU A 217 -1.34 -5.73 -12.87
N TYR A 218 -2.40 -6.16 -12.16
CA TYR A 218 -2.48 -7.52 -11.63
C TYR A 218 -2.29 -8.57 -12.74
N GLN A 219 -3.00 -8.44 -13.87
CA GLN A 219 -2.89 -9.39 -14.98
C GLN A 219 -1.47 -9.47 -15.53
N LEU A 220 -0.83 -8.31 -15.73
CA LEU A 220 0.55 -8.21 -16.19
C LEU A 220 1.51 -8.93 -15.23
N LEU A 221 1.43 -8.63 -13.93
CA LEU A 221 2.28 -9.25 -12.92
C LEU A 221 2.03 -10.75 -12.79
N ASN A 222 0.77 -11.18 -12.86
CA ASN A 222 0.41 -12.58 -12.80
C ASN A 222 0.94 -13.37 -14.00
N ARG A 223 0.90 -12.77 -15.20
CA ARG A 223 1.50 -13.37 -16.41
C ARG A 223 3.02 -13.50 -16.26
N GLN A 224 3.70 -12.46 -15.77
CA GLN A 224 5.15 -12.50 -15.54
C GLN A 224 5.56 -13.59 -14.55
N LYS A 225 4.83 -13.73 -13.43
CA LYS A 225 5.07 -14.78 -12.44
C LYS A 225 4.97 -16.19 -13.05
N LYS A 226 3.98 -16.41 -13.93
CA LYS A 226 3.80 -17.71 -14.61
C LYS A 226 4.89 -18.05 -15.62
N CYS A 227 5.53 -17.05 -16.23
CA CYS A 227 6.62 -17.28 -17.19
C CYS A 227 7.99 -17.44 -16.52
N THR A 228 8.12 -17.15 -15.23
CA THR A 228 9.38 -17.23 -14.48
C THR A 228 9.49 -18.54 -13.67
N LEU A 229 8.46 -19.38 -13.69
CA LEU A 229 8.39 -20.71 -13.08
C LEU A 229 8.46 -21.77 -14.17
#